data_AF-A0A426JNT7-F1
#
_entry.id   AF-A0A426JNT7-F1
#
_cell.length_a   1.000
_cell.length_b   1.000
_cell.length_c   1.000
_cell.angle_alpha   90.00
_cell.angle_beta   90.00
_cell.angle_gamma   90.00
#
_symmetry.space_group_name_H-M   'P 1'
#
loop_
_entity.id
_entity.type
_entity.pdbx_description
1 polymer ?
#
loop_
_entity_poly.entity_id
_entity_poly.type
_entity_poly.pdbx_seq_one_letter_code
_entity_poly.pdbx_strand_id
1 'polypeptide(L)'
;MTGMPSEESTSEDGRHEAVGDEFARHARSAWGTTLVRALSTAEYALLVLISSVLLVLAAGILVAAVISVVESQGSWQEQFISLIEELLLVLIVLEIYITVMHHLRGGRLRLEPFIIVAVIAVVRHILSIVIRLTFPGAPPVSHDQLVELSINSGAVVVLVAALALARWSSRRPPDR
;
A
#
# COMPACT_ATOMS: atom_id res chain seq x y z
N MET A 1 51.10 59.99 -22.58
CA MET A 1 51.06 58.66 -23.21
C MET A 1 52.18 57.87 -22.55
N THR A 2 51.96 56.80 -21.78
CA THR A 2 50.95 55.72 -21.84
C THR A 2 51.03 55.03 -20.46
N GLY A 3 49.99 54.96 -19.63
CA GLY A 3 48.96 53.91 -19.63
C GLY A 3 49.35 52.74 -18.70
N MET A 4 48.76 52.66 -17.50
CA MET A 4 48.63 51.39 -16.76
C MET A 4 47.46 50.59 -17.38
N PRO A 5 47.56 49.25 -17.49
CA PRO A 5 46.71 48.36 -16.67
C PRO A 5 47.49 47.10 -16.20
N SER A 6 47.49 46.74 -14.92
CA SER A 6 46.51 45.93 -14.16
C SER A 6 46.29 44.50 -14.68
N GLU A 7 46.56 43.55 -13.76
CA GLU A 7 45.97 42.22 -13.61
C GLU A 7 46.35 41.11 -14.61
N GLU A 8 47.22 40.21 -14.16
CA GLU A 8 47.24 38.82 -14.64
C GLU A 8 47.45 37.87 -13.45
N SER A 9 46.37 37.70 -12.68
CA SER A 9 46.26 36.74 -11.57
C SER A 9 44.96 35.97 -11.72
N THR A 10 44.70 35.38 -12.89
CA THR A 10 43.52 34.52 -13.08
C THR A 10 43.76 33.53 -14.22
N SER A 11 44.52 32.45 -14.01
CA SER A 11 44.42 31.29 -14.92
C SER A 11 45.03 29.95 -14.45
N GLU A 12 45.15 29.70 -13.15
CA GLU A 12 45.54 28.35 -12.66
C GLU A 12 44.54 27.70 -11.70
N ASP A 13 43.52 28.42 -11.22
CA ASP A 13 42.57 27.91 -10.23
C ASP A 13 41.41 27.07 -10.86
N GLY A 14 41.09 27.30 -12.13
CA GLY A 14 39.91 26.68 -12.79
C GLY A 14 40.11 25.28 -13.39
N ARG A 15 41.33 24.72 -13.43
CA ARG A 15 41.59 23.38 -14.00
C ARG A 15 41.50 22.26 -12.97
N HIS A 16 41.72 22.57 -11.70
CA HIS A 16 41.68 21.56 -10.62
C HIS A 16 40.25 21.22 -10.18
N GLU A 17 39.29 22.13 -10.34
CA GLU A 17 37.87 21.85 -10.07
C GLU A 17 37.18 21.03 -11.18
N ALA A 18 37.50 21.30 -12.46
CA ALA A 18 36.82 20.65 -13.59
C ALA A 18 37.08 19.13 -13.68
N VAL A 19 38.27 18.68 -13.27
CA VAL A 19 38.66 17.26 -13.33
C VAL A 19 38.04 16.47 -12.16
N GLY A 20 37.92 17.07 -10.98
CA GLY A 20 37.26 16.45 -9.82
C GLY A 20 35.77 16.19 -10.05
N ASP A 21 35.10 17.12 -10.73
CA ASP A 21 33.66 17.03 -11.01
C ASP A 21 33.32 16.01 -12.10
N GLU A 22 34.19 15.79 -13.09
CA GLU A 22 33.97 14.76 -14.12
C GLU A 22 34.10 13.33 -13.58
N PHE A 23 35.04 13.08 -12.67
CA PHE A 23 35.18 11.79 -12.00
C PHE A 23 34.02 11.51 -11.04
N ALA A 24 33.56 12.51 -10.28
CA ALA A 24 32.39 12.38 -9.41
C ALA A 24 31.08 12.16 -10.19
N ARG A 25 30.95 12.69 -11.42
CA ARG A 25 29.81 12.43 -12.32
C ARG A 25 29.82 11.01 -12.90
N HIS A 26 30.99 10.44 -13.22
CA HIS A 26 31.10 9.07 -13.76
C HIS A 26 30.92 7.97 -12.70
N ALA A 27 31.39 8.19 -11.46
CA ALA A 27 31.19 7.24 -10.37
C ALA A 27 29.70 7.08 -9.98
N ARG A 28 28.89 8.13 -10.15
CA ARG A 28 27.44 8.08 -9.88
C ARG A 28 26.62 7.42 -11.00
N SER A 29 27.10 7.40 -12.24
CA SER A 29 26.34 6.89 -13.41
C SER A 29 26.49 5.37 -13.63
N ALA A 30 27.63 4.78 -13.27
CA ALA A 30 27.91 3.36 -13.47
C ALA A 30 27.30 2.44 -12.41
N TRP A 31 27.20 2.90 -11.15
CA TRP A 31 26.66 2.10 -10.04
C TRP A 31 25.14 2.16 -9.95
N GLY A 32 24.53 3.21 -10.52
CA GLY A 32 23.10 3.46 -10.47
C GLY A 32 22.26 2.59 -11.41
N THR A 33 22.84 1.93 -12.42
CA THR A 33 22.04 1.19 -13.41
C THR A 33 21.97 -0.31 -13.11
N THR A 34 23.08 -0.94 -12.75
CA THR A 34 23.12 -2.39 -12.46
C THR A 34 22.49 -2.72 -11.11
N LEU A 35 22.77 -1.93 -10.08
CA LEU A 35 22.23 -2.15 -8.73
C LEU A 35 20.72 -1.88 -8.69
N VAL A 36 20.26 -0.81 -9.34
CA VAL A 36 18.83 -0.49 -9.48
C VAL A 36 18.11 -1.56 -10.29
N ARG A 37 18.73 -2.08 -11.36
CA ARG A 37 18.14 -3.14 -12.19
C ARG A 37 18.07 -4.49 -11.45
N ALA A 38 19.08 -4.82 -10.65
CA ALA A 38 19.05 -6.00 -9.79
C ALA A 38 17.94 -5.88 -8.73
N LEU A 39 17.83 -4.70 -8.10
CA LEU A 39 16.83 -4.43 -7.07
C LEU A 39 15.40 -4.42 -7.63
N SER A 40 15.20 -3.84 -8.82
CA SER A 40 13.89 -3.84 -9.49
C SER A 40 13.46 -5.24 -9.92
N THR A 41 14.41 -6.08 -10.35
CA THR A 41 14.13 -7.48 -10.69
C THR A 41 13.75 -8.27 -9.45
N ALA A 42 14.45 -8.06 -8.33
CA ALA A 42 14.12 -8.68 -7.05
C ALA A 42 12.76 -8.23 -6.52
N GLU A 43 12.44 -6.94 -6.62
CA GLU A 43 11.13 -6.38 -6.25
C GLU A 43 10.00 -7.06 -7.06
N TYR A 44 10.14 -7.11 -8.39
CA TYR A 44 9.13 -7.74 -9.24
C TYR A 44 8.98 -9.24 -8.95
N ALA A 45 10.09 -9.96 -8.75
CA ALA A 45 10.07 -11.38 -8.39
C ALA A 45 9.35 -11.60 -7.05
N LEU A 46 9.61 -10.77 -6.05
CA LEU A 46 8.96 -10.83 -4.75
C LEU A 46 7.45 -10.56 -4.86
N LEU A 47 7.05 -9.53 -5.61
CA LEU A 47 5.65 -9.19 -5.80
C LEU A 47 4.87 -10.28 -6.53
N VAL A 48 5.47 -10.90 -7.55
CA VAL A 48 4.88 -12.05 -8.26
C VAL A 48 4.74 -13.24 -7.31
N LEU A 49 5.75 -13.53 -6.50
CA LEU A 49 5.72 -14.61 -5.52
C LEU A 49 4.62 -14.37 -4.47
N ILE A 50 4.57 -13.17 -3.88
CA ILE A 50 3.53 -12.79 -2.92
C ILE A 50 2.14 -12.90 -3.55
N SER A 51 1.97 -12.39 -4.77
CA SER A 51 0.69 -12.48 -5.50
C SER A 51 0.25 -13.93 -5.70
N SER A 52 1.19 -14.81 -6.06
CA SER A 52 0.91 -16.24 -6.25
C SER A 52 0.49 -16.90 -4.93
N VAL A 53 1.21 -16.62 -3.83
CA VAL A 53 0.90 -17.17 -2.50
C VAL A 53 -0.46 -16.67 -2.01
N LEU A 54 -0.75 -15.36 -2.13
CA LEU A 54 -2.04 -14.79 -1.74
C LEU A 54 -3.19 -15.42 -2.53
N LEU A 55 -3.02 -15.65 -3.84
CA LEU A 55 -4.05 -16.27 -4.66
C LEU A 55 -4.32 -17.72 -4.25
N VAL A 56 -3.28 -18.51 -4.01
CA VAL A 56 -3.40 -19.89 -3.52
C VAL A 56 -4.04 -19.93 -2.13
N LEU A 57 -3.63 -19.02 -1.24
CA LEU A 57 -4.20 -18.91 0.11
C LEU A 57 -5.68 -18.56 0.07
N ALA A 58 -6.07 -17.56 -0.72
CA ALA A 58 -7.46 -17.16 -0.90
C ALA A 58 -8.32 -18.31 -1.43
N ALA A 59 -7.83 -19.01 -2.46
CA ALA A 59 -8.51 -20.17 -3.02
C ALA A 59 -8.63 -21.31 -2.00
N GLY A 60 -7.57 -21.58 -1.24
CA GLY A 60 -7.55 -22.63 -0.22
C GLY A 60 -8.55 -22.36 0.91
N ILE A 61 -8.59 -21.13 1.42
CA ILE A 61 -9.57 -20.72 2.44
C ILE A 61 -10.99 -20.84 1.88
N LEU A 62 -11.22 -20.38 0.64
CA LEU A 62 -12.54 -20.46 0.03
C LEU A 62 -13.02 -21.90 -0.17
N VAL A 63 -12.14 -22.80 -0.59
CA VAL A 63 -12.47 -24.23 -0.72
C VAL A 63 -12.76 -24.85 0.65
N ALA A 64 -11.94 -24.54 1.66
CA ALA A 64 -12.16 -25.01 3.03
C ALA A 64 -13.52 -24.53 3.57
N ALA A 65 -13.91 -23.28 3.29
CA ALA A 65 -15.20 -22.73 3.67
C ALA A 65 -16.38 -23.43 3.01
N VAL A 66 -16.24 -23.83 1.74
CA VAL A 66 -17.28 -24.60 1.06
C VAL A 66 -17.40 -26.01 1.66
N ILE A 67 -16.26 -26.68 1.89
CA ILE A 67 -16.23 -28.02 2.48
C ILE A 67 -16.83 -28.01 3.89
N SER A 68 -16.45 -27.02 4.71
CA SER A 68 -16.92 -26.91 6.10
C SER A 68 -18.44 -26.81 6.18
N VAL A 69 -19.08 -26.11 5.25
CA VAL A 69 -20.54 -25.96 5.17
C VAL A 69 -21.22 -27.25 4.72
N VAL A 70 -20.66 -27.92 3.73
CA VAL A 70 -21.25 -29.14 3.16
C VAL A 70 -21.18 -30.30 4.15
N GLU A 71 -20.11 -30.39 4.93
CA GLU A 71 -19.89 -31.49 5.87
C GLU A 71 -20.43 -31.23 7.28
N SER A 72 -20.75 -29.98 7.63
CA SER A 72 -21.14 -29.63 9.00
C SER A 72 -22.55 -30.10 9.36
N GLN A 73 -22.66 -30.77 10.51
CA GLN A 73 -23.94 -31.15 11.14
C GLN A 73 -24.40 -30.15 12.21
N GLY A 74 -23.77 -28.97 12.28
CA GLY A 74 -24.08 -27.92 13.26
C GLY A 74 -25.37 -27.15 12.98
N SER A 75 -25.66 -26.15 13.82
CA SER A 75 -26.77 -25.23 13.58
C SER A 75 -26.50 -24.36 12.35
N TRP A 76 -27.53 -24.07 11.53
CA TRP A 76 -27.38 -23.23 10.34
C TRP A 76 -26.89 -21.81 10.68
N GLN A 77 -27.19 -21.38 11.90
CA GLN A 77 -26.81 -20.10 12.46
C GLN A 77 -25.30 -19.94 12.63
N GLU A 78 -24.68 -20.86 13.36
CA GLU A 78 -23.24 -20.84 13.61
C GLU A 78 -22.46 -21.01 12.31
N GLN A 79 -22.97 -21.85 11.40
CA GLN A 79 -22.41 -22.03 10.05
C GLN A 79 -22.43 -20.73 9.26
N PHE A 80 -23.52 -19.95 9.31
CA PHE A 80 -23.62 -18.68 8.59
C PHE A 80 -22.60 -17.65 9.09
N ILE A 81 -22.41 -17.53 10.41
CA ILE A 81 -21.42 -16.62 10.98
C ILE A 81 -20.01 -17.05 10.56
N SER A 82 -19.66 -18.34 10.75
CA SER A 82 -18.35 -18.88 10.35
C SER A 82 -18.08 -18.64 8.86
N LEU A 83 -19.09 -18.91 8.02
CA LEU A 83 -19.00 -18.66 6.59
C LEU A 83 -18.66 -17.22 6.26
N ILE A 84 -19.35 -16.26 6.87
CA ILE A 84 -19.05 -14.87 6.57
C ILE A 84 -17.68 -14.49 7.13
N GLU A 85 -17.27 -14.99 8.27
CA GLU A 85 -15.91 -14.76 8.78
C GLU A 85 -14.83 -15.28 7.82
N GLU A 86 -15.03 -16.46 7.24
CA GLU A 86 -14.16 -17.07 6.25
C GLU A 86 -14.19 -16.32 4.91
N LEU A 87 -15.37 -15.89 4.44
CA LEU A 87 -15.50 -15.08 3.22
C LEU A 87 -14.90 -13.70 3.40
N LEU A 88 -15.13 -13.07 4.55
CA LEU A 88 -14.44 -11.85 4.91
C LEU A 88 -12.95 -12.11 4.86
N LEU A 89 -12.43 -13.20 5.48
CA LEU A 89 -11.02 -13.59 5.42
C LEU A 89 -10.48 -13.58 4.00
N VAL A 90 -11.16 -14.28 3.09
CA VAL A 90 -10.86 -14.29 1.64
C VAL A 90 -10.82 -12.88 1.07
N LEU A 91 -11.74 -11.99 1.45
CA LEU A 91 -11.72 -10.59 1.03
C LEU A 91 -10.51 -9.79 1.54
N ILE A 92 -9.92 -10.01 2.74
CA ILE A 92 -8.61 -9.33 3.04
C ILE A 92 -7.54 -9.87 2.11
N VAL A 93 -7.48 -11.19 1.94
CA VAL A 93 -6.42 -11.79 1.12
C VAL A 93 -6.52 -11.27 -0.33
N LEU A 94 -7.74 -11.18 -0.86
CA LEU A 94 -8.01 -10.62 -2.18
C LEU A 94 -7.69 -9.13 -2.25
N GLU A 95 -8.01 -8.37 -1.22
CA GLU A 95 -7.71 -6.93 -1.19
C GLU A 95 -6.20 -6.68 -1.18
N ILE A 96 -5.46 -7.44 -0.40
CA ILE A 96 -3.99 -7.41 -0.43
C ILE A 96 -3.50 -7.82 -1.82
N TYR A 97 -4.04 -8.88 -2.42
CA TYR A 97 -3.66 -9.29 -3.78
C TYR A 97 -3.88 -8.16 -4.81
N ILE A 98 -5.02 -7.47 -4.75
CA ILE A 98 -5.33 -6.35 -5.64
C ILE A 98 -4.33 -5.21 -5.44
N THR A 99 -3.91 -4.92 -4.20
CA THR A 99 -2.88 -3.91 -3.94
C THR A 99 -1.54 -4.25 -4.58
N VAL A 100 -1.11 -5.50 -4.43
CA VAL A 100 0.14 -6.00 -4.98
C VAL A 100 0.09 -5.94 -6.51
N MET A 101 -1.05 -6.32 -7.10
CA MET A 101 -1.24 -6.25 -8.54
C MET A 101 -1.27 -4.80 -9.07
N HIS A 102 -1.83 -3.86 -8.29
CA HIS A 102 -1.81 -2.45 -8.64
C HIS A 102 -0.38 -1.88 -8.66
N HIS A 103 0.45 -2.28 -7.69
CA HIS A 103 1.87 -1.94 -7.65
C HIS A 103 2.63 -2.54 -8.83
N LEU A 104 2.38 -3.81 -9.17
CA LEU A 104 2.97 -4.50 -10.33
C LEU A 104 2.66 -3.82 -11.67
N ARG A 105 1.49 -3.19 -11.84
CA ARG A 105 1.07 -2.52 -13.09
C ARG A 105 1.73 -1.16 -13.35
N GLY A 106 2.75 -0.78 -12.58
CA GLY A 106 3.51 0.45 -12.78
C GLY A 106 3.08 1.61 -11.88
N GLY A 107 2.29 1.33 -10.84
CA GLY A 107 2.00 2.30 -9.80
C GLY A 107 3.19 2.45 -8.85
N ARG A 108 4.02 3.49 -9.01
CA ARG A 108 4.70 4.07 -7.82
C ARG A 108 3.62 4.25 -6.75
N LEU A 109 3.92 4.00 -5.47
CA LEU A 109 2.96 4.13 -4.36
C LEU A 109 2.28 5.51 -4.41
N ARG A 110 1.13 5.57 -5.09
CA ARG A 110 0.29 6.75 -5.16
C ARG A 110 -0.58 6.70 -3.92
N LEU A 111 -0.71 7.84 -3.26
CA LEU A 111 -1.46 7.96 -2.02
C LEU A 111 -2.91 7.47 -2.18
N GLU A 112 -3.53 7.75 -3.33
CA GLU A 112 -4.94 7.45 -3.59
C GLU A 112 -5.23 5.93 -3.62
N PRO A 113 -4.58 5.09 -4.43
CA PRO A 113 -4.75 3.64 -4.39
C PRO A 113 -4.47 3.02 -3.01
N PHE A 114 -3.43 3.48 -2.32
CA PHE A 114 -3.06 2.97 -1.00
C PHE A 114 -4.13 3.30 0.05
N ILE A 115 -4.62 4.54 0.08
CA ILE A 115 -5.66 4.97 1.03
C ILE A 115 -6.98 4.23 0.76
N ILE A 116 -7.36 4.02 -0.51
CA ILE A 116 -8.57 3.27 -0.86
C ILE A 116 -8.54 1.87 -0.24
N VAL A 117 -7.42 1.17 -0.34
CA VAL A 117 -7.27 -0.17 0.23
C VAL A 117 -7.32 -0.10 1.76
N ALA A 118 -6.66 0.88 2.38
CA ALA A 118 -6.73 1.06 3.83
C ALA A 118 -8.18 1.26 4.32
N VAL A 119 -8.98 2.06 3.58
CA VAL A 119 -10.41 2.22 3.87
C VAL A 119 -11.15 0.89 3.76
N ILE A 120 -10.94 0.13 2.67
CA ILE A 120 -11.60 -1.17 2.49
C ILE A 120 -11.22 -2.14 3.61
N ALA A 121 -9.95 -2.17 4.03
CA ALA A 121 -9.48 -3.03 5.12
C ALA A 121 -10.19 -2.73 6.45
N VAL A 122 -10.35 -1.45 6.80
CA VAL A 122 -11.06 -1.04 8.02
C VAL A 122 -12.57 -1.33 7.90
N VAL A 123 -13.17 -1.06 6.74
CA VAL A 123 -14.60 -1.35 6.48
C VAL A 123 -14.89 -2.85 6.59
N ARG A 124 -14.01 -3.70 6.06
CA ARG A 124 -14.16 -5.15 6.25
C ARG A 124 -14.18 -5.52 7.74
N HIS A 125 -13.26 -4.96 8.53
CA HIS A 125 -13.19 -5.30 9.96
C HIS A 125 -14.47 -4.88 10.70
N ILE A 126 -14.98 -3.69 10.40
CA ILE A 126 -16.28 -3.22 10.88
C ILE A 126 -17.41 -4.19 10.52
N LEU A 127 -17.48 -4.63 9.26
CA LEU A 127 -18.51 -5.55 8.80
C LEU A 127 -18.45 -6.88 9.56
N SER A 128 -17.24 -7.38 9.84
CA SER A 128 -17.04 -8.59 10.65
C SER A 128 -17.61 -8.44 12.06
N ILE A 129 -17.36 -7.29 12.71
CA ILE A 129 -17.90 -6.99 14.04
C ILE A 129 -19.43 -6.88 13.98
N VAL A 130 -19.98 -6.10 13.04
CA VAL A 130 -21.43 -5.88 12.92
C VAL A 130 -22.20 -7.18 12.72
N ILE A 131 -21.65 -8.13 11.96
CA ILE A 131 -22.27 -9.43 11.72
C ILE A 131 -22.37 -10.23 13.01
N ARG A 132 -21.29 -10.26 13.81
CA ARG A 132 -21.30 -10.91 15.13
C ARG A 132 -22.30 -10.27 16.10
N LEU A 133 -22.52 -8.95 16.00
CA LEU A 133 -23.45 -8.21 16.87
C LEU A 133 -24.92 -8.33 16.45
N THR A 134 -25.20 -8.43 15.15
CA THR A 134 -26.58 -8.42 14.61
C THR A 134 -27.16 -9.83 14.53
N PHE A 135 -26.35 -10.85 14.81
CA PHE A 135 -26.79 -12.23 14.66
C PHE A 135 -27.83 -12.63 15.72
N PRO A 136 -28.90 -13.37 15.37
CA PRO A 136 -29.88 -13.86 16.33
C PRO A 136 -29.23 -14.74 17.40
N GLY A 137 -29.33 -14.33 18.67
CA GLY A 137 -28.67 -15.02 19.80
C GLY A 137 -27.26 -14.52 20.09
N ALA A 138 -26.82 -13.43 19.46
CA ALA A 138 -25.57 -12.76 19.82
C ALA A 138 -25.59 -12.34 21.31
N PRO A 139 -24.45 -12.49 22.02
CA PRO A 139 -24.33 -11.98 23.37
C PRO A 139 -24.56 -10.47 23.40
N PRO A 140 -24.96 -9.90 24.55
CA PRO A 140 -25.09 -8.46 24.68
C PRO A 140 -23.78 -7.78 24.28
N VAL A 141 -23.91 -6.69 23.53
CA VAL A 141 -22.76 -5.96 22.99
C VAL A 141 -21.82 -5.58 24.13
N SER A 142 -20.56 -6.03 24.05
CA SER A 142 -19.57 -5.71 25.07
C SER A 142 -19.05 -4.28 24.88
N HIS A 143 -18.57 -3.66 25.96
CA HIS A 143 -17.93 -2.35 25.89
C HIS A 143 -16.71 -2.38 24.95
N ASP A 144 -15.95 -3.48 24.95
CA ASP A 144 -14.78 -3.63 24.09
C ASP A 144 -15.18 -3.66 22.61
N GLN A 145 -16.26 -4.35 22.23
CA GLN A 145 -16.77 -4.36 20.86
C GLN A 145 -17.27 -2.98 20.40
N LEU A 146 -17.92 -2.23 21.31
CA LEU A 146 -18.33 -0.86 21.03
C LEU A 146 -17.12 0.06 20.81
N VAL A 147 -16.09 -0.07 21.65
CA VAL A 147 -14.86 0.70 21.54
C VAL A 147 -14.14 0.34 20.24
N GLU A 148 -13.98 -0.94 19.94
CA GLU A 148 -13.36 -1.41 18.71
C GLU A 148 -14.11 -0.90 17.47
N LEU A 149 -15.45 -1.01 17.46
CA LEU A 149 -16.28 -0.48 16.38
C LEU A 149 -16.13 1.04 16.22
N SER A 150 -16.08 1.78 17.34
CA SER A 150 -15.94 3.23 17.33
C SER A 150 -14.57 3.68 16.81
N ILE A 151 -13.49 2.99 17.19
CA ILE A 151 -12.13 3.27 16.74
C ILE A 151 -12.03 3.03 15.24
N ASN A 152 -12.52 1.89 14.76
CA ASN A 152 -12.50 1.57 13.33
C ASN A 152 -13.34 2.55 12.52
N SER A 153 -14.54 2.90 13.00
CA SER A 153 -15.40 3.89 12.35
C SER A 153 -14.73 5.26 12.28
N GLY A 154 -14.08 5.68 13.37
CA GLY A 154 -13.27 6.90 13.40
C GLY A 154 -12.10 6.86 12.41
N ALA A 155 -11.40 5.72 12.32
CA ALA A 155 -10.32 5.53 11.36
C ALA A 155 -10.80 5.66 9.90
N VAL A 156 -11.98 5.12 9.55
CA VAL A 156 -12.59 5.32 8.22
C VAL A 156 -12.82 6.80 7.94
N VAL A 157 -13.41 7.53 8.89
CA VAL A 157 -13.68 8.98 8.73
C VAL A 157 -12.38 9.75 8.49
N VAL A 158 -11.33 9.47 9.27
CA VAL A 158 -10.01 10.09 9.12
C VAL A 158 -9.39 9.76 7.75
N LEU A 159 -9.42 8.49 7.33
CA LEU A 159 -8.87 8.06 6.04
C LEU A 159 -9.61 8.69 4.85
N VAL A 160 -10.94 8.76 4.91
CA VAL A 160 -11.76 9.40 3.87
C VAL A 160 -11.49 10.91 3.83
N ALA A 161 -11.35 11.56 4.98
CA ALA A 161 -10.98 12.98 5.05
C ALA A 161 -9.58 13.24 4.47
N ALA A 162 -8.60 12.39 4.80
CA ALA A 162 -7.25 12.45 4.23
C ALA A 162 -7.27 12.25 2.71
N LEU A 163 -8.08 11.30 2.21
CA LEU A 163 -8.25 11.08 0.77
C LEU A 163 -8.88 12.30 0.09
N ALA A 164 -9.94 12.87 0.67
CA ALA A 164 -10.60 14.06 0.15
C ALA A 164 -9.64 15.25 0.07
N LEU A 165 -8.83 15.45 1.11
CA LEU A 165 -7.82 16.51 1.17
C LEU A 165 -6.71 16.30 0.12
N ALA A 166 -6.20 15.07 -0.02
CA ALA A 166 -5.19 14.73 -1.02
C ALA A 166 -5.70 15.00 -2.45
N ARG A 167 -6.96 14.62 -2.73
CA ARG A 167 -7.63 14.89 -4.01
C ARG A 167 -7.85 16.38 -4.25
N TRP A 168 -8.18 17.15 -3.21
CA TRP A 168 -8.38 18.61 -3.33
C TRP A 168 -7.07 19.34 -3.64
N SER A 169 -5.96 18.96 -2.98
CA SER A 169 -4.67 19.60 -3.23
C SER A 169 -4.16 19.38 -4.65
N SER A 170 -4.45 18.21 -5.22
CA SER A 170 -4.01 17.82 -6.58
C SER A 170 -4.78 18.52 -7.70
N ARG A 171 -5.83 19.29 -7.38
CA ARG A 171 -6.66 20.05 -8.33
C ARG A 171 -6.25 21.52 -8.48
N ARG A 172 -5.22 22.01 -7.79
CA ARG A 172 -4.71 23.38 -8.02
C ARG A 172 -3.96 23.43 -9.35
N PRO A 173 -4.44 24.17 -10.37
CA PRO A 173 -3.68 24.40 -11.59
C PRO A 173 -2.36 25.10 -11.25
N PRO A 174 -1.25 24.81 -11.95
CA PRO A 174 -0.08 25.66 -11.88
C PRO A 174 -0.48 27.04 -12.40
N ASP A 175 -0.49 28.04 -11.51
CA ASP A 175 -0.63 29.43 -11.90
C ASP A 175 0.60 29.84 -12.76
N ARG A 176 0.29 30.63 -13.80
CA ARG A 176 1.11 31.08 -14.93
C ARG A 176 2.58 31.42 -14.67
#